data_AF-A0A942SR05-F1
#
_entry.id   AF-A0A942SR05-F1
#
_cell.length_a   1.000
_cell.length_b   1.000
_cell.length_c   1.000
_cell.angle_alpha   90.00
_cell.angle_beta   90.00
_cell.angle_gamma   90.00
#
_symmetry.space_group_name_H-M   'P 1'
#
loop_
_entity.id
_entity.type
_entity.pdbx_description
1 polymer ?
#
loop_
_entity_poly.entity_id
_entity_poly.type
_entity_poly.pdbx_seq_one_letter_code
_entity_poly.pdbx_strand_id
1 'polypeptide(L)'
;MKKACVLLVTLLLLASCSSAKTEKEQNADLRIVDAVISIGGVNNSNDKQKLNYAFTISNEGKLLLQKDSIQIMLNNWTRKKSIENKITEKNCRRDSISIKGYVIFSSKDVQKEEIAINEPLITGIKMKKENGKEVIVKYYK
;
A
#
# COMPACT_ATOMS: atom_id res chain seq x y z
N MET A 1 37.39 40.79 44.94
CA MET A 1 35.98 40.48 44.63
C MET A 1 35.93 39.82 43.25
N LYS A 2 35.84 38.49 43.21
CA LYS A 2 35.91 37.69 41.97
C LYS A 2 34.52 37.71 41.30
N LYS A 3 34.41 38.37 40.15
CA LYS A 3 33.16 38.47 39.39
C LYS A 3 32.97 37.23 38.52
N ALA A 4 31.71 36.82 38.46
CA ALA A 4 31.17 35.66 37.79
C ALA A 4 31.41 35.66 36.27
N CYS A 5 31.76 34.48 35.73
CA CYS A 5 31.62 34.12 34.32
C CYS A 5 31.32 32.62 34.25
N VAL A 6 30.16 32.20 34.77
CA VAL A 6 29.63 30.83 34.60
C VAL A 6 28.21 30.98 34.07
N LEU A 7 28.05 31.33 32.80
CA LEU A 7 26.74 31.29 32.13
C LEU A 7 26.90 31.44 30.61
N LEU A 8 27.56 30.48 29.95
CA LEU A 8 27.60 30.41 28.48
C LEU A 8 27.71 28.97 27.94
N VAL A 9 26.99 28.02 28.53
CA VAL A 9 26.93 26.62 28.04
C VAL A 9 25.50 26.08 28.12
N THR A 10 24.53 26.83 27.60
CA THR A 10 23.13 26.38 27.50
C THR A 10 22.53 26.56 26.10
N LEU A 11 23.32 26.94 25.09
CA LEU A 11 22.79 27.31 23.77
C LEU A 11 22.87 26.23 22.67
N LEU A 12 23.26 24.99 22.98
CA LEU A 12 23.60 24.01 21.93
C LEU A 12 22.97 22.63 22.15
N LEU A 13 21.64 22.50 22.27
CA LEU A 13 20.97 21.19 22.08
C LEU A 13 19.58 21.24 21.44
N LEU A 14 19.10 22.38 20.92
CA LEU A 14 17.93 22.39 20.03
C LEU A 14 18.31 22.02 18.59
N ALA A 15 19.02 20.90 18.43
CA ALA A 15 18.96 20.13 17.19
C ALA A 15 17.55 19.49 17.17
N SER A 16 16.57 20.31 16.80
CA SER A 16 15.24 19.86 16.41
C SER A 16 15.45 18.98 15.19
N CYS A 17 15.64 17.69 15.43
CA CYS A 17 15.56 16.66 14.43
C CYS A 17 14.12 16.71 13.92
N SER A 18 13.94 17.50 12.85
CA SER A 18 12.71 17.56 12.09
C SER A 18 12.41 16.13 11.66
N SER A 19 11.55 15.47 12.43
CA SER A 19 10.91 14.25 12.00
C SER A 19 10.01 14.71 10.86
N ALA A 20 10.55 14.64 9.64
CA ALA A 20 9.76 14.63 8.43
C ALA A 20 8.81 13.45 8.54
N LYS A 21 7.70 13.67 9.25
CA LYS A 21 6.48 12.91 9.11
C LYS A 21 6.12 13.15 7.66
N THR A 22 6.49 12.20 6.81
CA THR A 22 5.88 12.05 5.51
C THR A 22 4.39 11.95 5.78
N GLU A 23 3.68 13.08 5.70
CA GLU A 23 2.23 13.11 5.75
C GLU A 23 1.77 12.17 4.64
N LYS A 24 1.29 11.00 5.05
CA LYS A 24 0.66 10.04 4.16
C LYS A 24 -0.69 10.67 3.78
N GLU A 25 -0.65 11.57 2.82
CA GLU A 25 -1.81 12.25 2.26
C GLU A 25 -2.73 11.18 1.68
N GLN A 26 -3.88 10.98 2.32
CA GLN A 26 -5.00 10.31 1.68
C GLN A 26 -5.52 11.31 0.64
N ASN A 27 -5.10 11.14 -0.61
CA ASN A 27 -5.39 12.10 -1.67
C ASN A 27 -6.86 11.97 -2.07
N ALA A 28 -7.65 13.03 -1.84
CA ALA A 28 -9.09 13.04 -2.11
C ALA A 28 -9.44 12.81 -3.60
N ASP A 29 -8.47 13.01 -4.49
CA ASP A 29 -8.62 12.94 -5.94
C ASP A 29 -8.38 11.54 -6.52
N LEU A 30 -7.87 10.61 -5.71
CA LEU A 30 -7.71 9.19 -6.07
C LEU A 30 -8.63 8.32 -5.21
N ARG A 31 -9.55 7.60 -5.86
CA ARG A 31 -10.49 6.71 -5.16
C ARG A 31 -10.63 5.39 -5.92
N ILE A 32 -10.68 4.28 -5.19
CA ILE A 32 -11.11 3.02 -5.79
C ILE A 32 -12.60 3.14 -6.06
N VAL A 33 -13.00 3.07 -7.33
CA VAL A 33 -14.39 3.18 -7.78
C VAL A 33 -15.00 1.83 -8.16
N ASP A 34 -14.15 0.85 -8.44
CA ASP A 34 -14.56 -0.54 -8.67
C ASP A 34 -13.47 -1.50 -8.16
N ALA A 35 -13.92 -2.60 -7.57
CA ALA A 35 -13.07 -3.63 -7.00
C ALA A 35 -13.72 -5.00 -7.13
N VAL A 36 -13.02 -5.90 -7.82
CA VAL A 36 -13.41 -7.31 -7.94
C VAL A 36 -12.32 -8.16 -7.30
N ILE A 37 -12.69 -8.93 -6.29
CA ILE A 37 -11.79 -9.86 -5.60
C ILE A 37 -12.44 -11.24 -5.61
N SER A 38 -11.69 -12.25 -6.02
CA SER A 38 -12.17 -13.64 -6.04
C SER A 38 -11.07 -14.60 -5.59
N ILE A 39 -11.43 -15.66 -4.88
CA ILE A 39 -10.49 -16.69 -4.42
C ILE A 39 -10.89 -18.03 -5.04
N GLY A 40 -9.90 -18.75 -5.57
CA GLY A 40 -10.09 -20.08 -6.14
C GLY A 40 -8.81 -20.92 -6.08
N GLY A 41 -8.89 -22.16 -6.56
CA GLY A 41 -7.71 -23.02 -6.71
C GLY A 41 -6.78 -22.55 -7.83
N VAL A 42 -5.53 -22.99 -7.80
CA VAL A 42 -4.60 -22.86 -8.93
C VAL A 42 -4.72 -24.10 -9.80
N ASN A 43 -4.88 -23.94 -11.12
CA ASN A 43 -4.92 -25.08 -12.05
C ASN A 43 -3.70 -25.99 -11.85
N ASN A 44 -3.94 -27.29 -11.79
CA ASN A 44 -2.93 -28.34 -11.59
C ASN A 44 -2.21 -28.28 -10.23
N SER A 45 -2.80 -27.63 -9.21
CA SER A 45 -2.26 -27.65 -7.85
C SER A 45 -3.37 -27.69 -6.80
N ASN A 46 -3.41 -28.78 -6.03
CA ASN A 46 -4.33 -28.92 -4.88
C ASN A 46 -3.80 -28.16 -3.64
N ASP A 47 -2.52 -27.80 -3.67
CA ASP A 47 -1.77 -27.24 -2.55
C ASP A 47 -1.71 -25.71 -2.56
N LYS A 48 -2.40 -25.06 -3.50
CA LYS A 48 -2.34 -23.61 -3.69
C LYS A 48 -3.71 -22.99 -3.91
N GLN A 49 -3.89 -21.83 -3.31
CA GLN A 49 -5.04 -20.96 -3.55
C GLN A 49 -4.58 -19.65 -4.18
N LYS A 50 -5.41 -19.10 -5.06
CA LYS A 50 -5.16 -17.85 -5.78
C LYS A 50 -6.28 -16.86 -5.50
N LEU A 51 -5.91 -15.76 -4.85
CA LEU A 51 -6.73 -14.56 -4.79
C LEU A 51 -6.43 -13.73 -6.04
N ASN A 52 -7.40 -13.60 -6.93
CA ASN A 52 -7.33 -12.67 -8.05
C ASN A 52 -7.97 -11.35 -7.64
N TYR A 53 -7.38 -10.24 -8.08
CA TYR A 53 -7.92 -8.91 -7.86
C TYR A 53 -7.93 -8.10 -9.15
N ALA A 54 -8.95 -7.25 -9.28
CA ALA A 54 -9.04 -6.20 -10.27
C ALA A 54 -9.55 -4.93 -9.56
N PHE A 55 -8.83 -3.82 -9.72
CA PHE A 55 -9.19 -2.52 -9.18
C PHE A 55 -9.27 -1.49 -10.30
N THR A 56 -10.28 -0.63 -10.23
CA THR A 56 -10.34 0.62 -10.99
C THR A 56 -10.28 1.79 -10.02
N ILE A 57 -9.32 2.69 -10.25
CA ILE A 57 -9.11 3.89 -9.45
C ILE A 57 -9.47 5.10 -10.32
N SER A 58 -10.34 5.99 -9.84
CA SER A 58 -10.55 7.30 -10.46
C SER A 58 -9.38 8.23 -10.16
N ASN A 59 -9.02 9.07 -11.13
CA ASN A 59 -7.99 10.11 -11.00
C ASN A 59 -8.56 11.46 -11.39
N GLU A 60 -9.52 11.95 -10.61
CA GLU A 60 -10.25 13.19 -10.90
C GLU A 60 -9.31 14.42 -10.89
N GLY A 61 -8.29 14.37 -10.05
CA GLY A 61 -7.24 15.39 -9.95
C GLY A 61 -6.20 15.33 -11.07
N LYS A 62 -6.32 14.37 -12.00
CA LYS A 62 -5.44 14.20 -13.17
C LYS A 62 -3.96 14.16 -12.78
N LEU A 63 -3.66 13.50 -11.66
CA LEU A 63 -2.32 13.37 -11.12
C LEU A 63 -1.43 12.58 -12.09
N LEU A 64 -0.20 13.04 -12.29
CA LEU A 64 0.84 12.31 -13.02
C LEU A 64 1.50 11.30 -12.07
N LEU A 65 1.36 10.02 -12.38
CA LEU A 65 1.78 8.90 -11.53
C LEU A 65 2.85 8.05 -12.22
N GLN A 66 3.83 7.60 -11.45
CA GLN A 66 4.85 6.67 -11.92
C GLN A 66 4.24 5.26 -12.00
N LYS A 67 3.95 4.78 -13.21
CA LYS A 67 3.32 3.46 -13.44
C LYS A 67 4.02 2.30 -12.73
N ASP A 68 5.36 2.31 -12.70
CA ASP A 68 6.14 1.22 -12.11
C ASP A 68 6.14 1.23 -10.58
N SER A 69 5.76 2.35 -9.96
CA SER A 69 5.65 2.48 -8.51
C SER A 69 4.41 1.81 -7.91
N ILE A 70 3.44 1.39 -8.74
CA ILE A 70 2.18 0.80 -8.29
C ILE A 70 2.44 -0.52 -7.56
N GLN A 71 2.03 -0.58 -6.30
CA GLN A 71 2.12 -1.73 -5.41
C GLN A 71 0.79 -1.98 -4.70
N ILE A 72 0.39 -3.25 -4.62
CA ILE A 72 -0.75 -3.66 -3.79
C ILE A 72 -0.32 -3.74 -2.33
N MET A 73 -1.08 -3.10 -1.45
CA MET A 73 -0.88 -3.19 -0.02
C MET A 73 -1.68 -4.37 0.53
N LEU A 74 -0.97 -5.38 1.03
CA LEU A 74 -1.56 -6.51 1.72
C LEU A 74 -1.59 -6.25 3.22
N ASN A 75 -2.63 -6.76 3.91
CA ASN A 75 -2.63 -6.78 5.37
C ASN A 75 -1.51 -7.69 5.91
N ASN A 76 -1.26 -7.63 7.22
CA ASN A 76 -0.14 -8.35 7.83
C ASN A 76 -0.28 -9.87 7.68
N TRP A 77 -1.48 -10.41 7.87
CA TRP A 77 -1.75 -11.84 7.75
C TRP A 77 -1.51 -12.34 6.32
N THR A 78 -2.10 -11.67 5.34
CA THR A 78 -2.00 -11.98 3.90
C THR A 78 -0.55 -11.93 3.45
N ARG A 79 0.20 -10.90 3.85
CA ARG A 79 1.63 -10.77 3.53
C ARG A 79 2.46 -11.90 4.11
N LYS A 80 2.17 -12.33 5.34
CA LYS A 80 2.90 -13.41 6.01
C LYS A 80 2.61 -14.78 5.38
N LYS A 81 1.39 -14.98 4.88
CA LYS A 81 0.91 -16.25 4.33
C LYS A 81 1.07 -16.36 2.81
N SER A 82 1.28 -15.25 2.11
CA SER A 82 1.45 -15.25 0.65
C SER A 82 2.81 -15.80 0.24
N ILE A 83 2.82 -16.68 -0.76
CA ILE A 83 4.01 -17.18 -1.46
C ILE A 83 4.40 -16.24 -2.59
N GLU A 84 3.40 -15.70 -3.30
CA GLU A 84 3.61 -14.82 -4.45
C GLU A 84 2.58 -13.70 -4.42
N ASN A 85 3.00 -12.49 -4.79
CA ASN A 85 2.12 -11.36 -5.09
C ASN A 85 2.61 -10.74 -6.38
N LYS A 86 1.76 -10.72 -7.41
CA LYS A 86 2.13 -10.24 -8.73
C LYS A 86 1.01 -9.39 -9.34
N ILE A 87 1.37 -8.21 -9.80
CA ILE A 87 0.53 -7.41 -10.67
C ILE A 87 0.75 -7.90 -12.10
N THR A 88 -0.32 -8.32 -12.77
CA THR A 88 -0.28 -8.86 -14.14
C THR A 88 -0.64 -7.82 -15.19
N GLU A 89 -1.44 -6.82 -14.82
CA GLU A 89 -1.88 -5.77 -15.73
C GLU A 89 -1.89 -4.42 -15.01
N LYS A 90 -1.34 -3.39 -15.67
CA LYS A 90 -1.38 -1.99 -15.23
C LYS A 90 -1.72 -1.11 -16.43
N ASN A 91 -2.88 -0.49 -16.41
CA ASN A 91 -3.28 0.53 -17.37
C ASN A 91 -3.44 1.87 -16.64
N CYS A 92 -2.65 2.88 -17.00
CA CYS A 92 -2.68 4.20 -16.39
C CYS A 92 -3.11 5.20 -17.45
N ARG A 93 -4.38 5.57 -17.42
CA ARG A 93 -4.94 6.67 -18.22
C ARG A 93 -4.94 7.94 -17.37
N ARG A 94 -5.20 9.07 -18.02
CA ARG A 94 -5.23 10.38 -17.34
C ARG A 94 -6.25 10.40 -16.19
N ASP A 95 -7.45 9.88 -16.43
CA ASP A 95 -8.57 10.00 -15.48
C ASP A 95 -8.87 8.68 -14.74
N SER A 96 -8.20 7.58 -15.11
CA SER A 96 -8.45 6.26 -14.52
C SER A 96 -7.22 5.36 -14.54
N ILE A 97 -7.12 4.50 -13.53
CA ILE A 97 -6.06 3.51 -13.40
C ILE A 97 -6.70 2.15 -13.18
N SER A 98 -6.38 1.18 -14.03
CA SER A 98 -6.84 -0.20 -13.89
C SER A 98 -5.67 -1.10 -13.54
N ILE A 99 -5.85 -1.90 -12.49
CA ILE A 99 -4.82 -2.81 -11.98
C ILE A 99 -5.43 -4.19 -11.84
N LYS A 100 -4.78 -5.20 -12.40
CA LYS A 100 -5.12 -6.61 -12.17
C LYS A 100 -3.91 -7.37 -11.69
N GLY A 101 -4.15 -8.38 -10.87
CA GLY A 101 -3.09 -9.25 -10.40
C GLY A 101 -3.61 -10.34 -9.49
N TYR A 102 -2.69 -10.96 -8.78
CA TYR A 102 -3.03 -12.04 -7.87
C TYR A 102 -2.09 -12.15 -6.67
N VAL A 103 -2.57 -12.84 -5.65
CA VAL A 103 -1.79 -13.33 -4.51
C VAL A 103 -1.97 -14.85 -4.43
N ILE A 104 -0.88 -15.60 -4.30
CA ILE A 104 -0.89 -17.06 -4.11
C ILE A 104 -0.57 -17.39 -2.66
N PHE A 105 -1.33 -18.33 -2.09
CA PHE A 105 -1.14 -18.90 -0.77
C PHE A 105 -0.93 -20.41 -0.88
N SER A 106 -0.26 -20.99 0.13
CA SER A 106 -0.29 -22.44 0.35
C SER A 106 -1.65 -22.81 0.96
N SER A 107 -2.38 -23.74 0.34
CA SER A 107 -3.66 -24.23 0.88
C SER A 107 -3.47 -25.09 2.13
N LYS A 108 -2.26 -25.61 2.37
CA LYS A 108 -1.92 -26.37 3.59
C LYS A 108 -1.79 -25.47 4.82
N ASP A 109 -1.41 -24.21 4.60
CA ASP A 109 -1.10 -23.26 5.68
C ASP A 109 -2.21 -22.24 5.93
N VAL A 110 -3.31 -22.33 5.18
CA VAL A 110 -4.40 -21.35 5.19
C VAL A 110 -5.75 -22.05 5.10
N GLN A 111 -6.51 -21.95 6.18
CA GLN A 111 -7.92 -22.37 6.21
C GLN A 111 -8.85 -21.28 5.69
N LYS A 112 -10.05 -21.65 5.23
CA LYS A 112 -11.03 -20.69 4.68
C LYS A 112 -11.52 -19.71 5.75
N GLU A 113 -11.65 -20.20 6.97
CA GLU A 113 -12.07 -19.45 8.15
C GLU A 113 -11.03 -18.37 8.48
N GLU A 114 -9.74 -18.70 8.38
CA GLU A 114 -8.66 -17.73 8.58
C GLU A 114 -8.71 -16.61 7.53
N ILE A 115 -9.03 -16.93 6.27
CA ILE A 115 -9.19 -15.92 5.22
C ILE A 115 -10.33 -14.97 5.59
N ALA A 116 -11.49 -15.51 6.02
CA ALA A 116 -12.68 -14.72 6.32
C ALA A 116 -12.47 -13.75 7.49
N ILE A 117 -11.86 -14.19 8.59
CA ILE A 117 -11.63 -13.34 9.77
C ILE A 117 -10.54 -12.28 9.55
N ASN A 118 -9.70 -12.46 8.53
CA ASN A 118 -8.62 -11.53 8.18
C ASN A 118 -9.00 -10.62 7.00
N GLU A 119 -10.27 -10.53 6.60
CA GLU A 119 -10.69 -9.53 5.63
C GLU A 119 -10.59 -8.09 6.19
N PRO A 120 -10.25 -7.08 5.36
CA PRO A 120 -9.89 -7.19 3.96
C PRO A 120 -8.42 -7.65 3.77
N LEU A 121 -8.22 -8.56 2.83
CA LEU A 121 -6.91 -9.17 2.53
C LEU A 121 -5.94 -8.18 1.84
N ILE A 122 -6.52 -7.29 1.04
CA ILE A 122 -5.87 -6.14 0.42
C ILE A 122 -6.36 -4.90 1.15
N THR A 123 -5.46 -4.02 1.60
CA THR A 123 -5.80 -2.81 2.37
C THR A 123 -5.73 -1.53 1.54
N GLY A 124 -5.16 -1.61 0.34
CA GLY A 124 -5.08 -0.47 -0.56
C GLY A 124 -4.01 -0.63 -1.63
N ILE A 125 -3.69 0.50 -2.25
CA ILE A 125 -2.77 0.59 -3.37
C ILE A 125 -1.83 1.76 -3.08
N LYS A 126 -0.53 1.47 -3.10
CA LYS A 126 0.54 2.45 -2.93
C LYS A 126 1.10 2.82 -4.29
N MET A 127 1.30 4.11 -4.52
CA MET A 127 1.83 4.69 -5.76
C MET A 127 2.76 5.86 -5.45
N LYS A 128 3.49 6.33 -6.45
CA LYS A 128 4.28 7.57 -6.41
C LYS A 128 3.83 8.51 -7.53
N LYS A 129 3.71 9.80 -7.19
CA LYS A 129 3.63 10.89 -8.18
C LYS A 129 4.97 11.03 -8.91
N GLU A 130 5.00 11.70 -10.05
CA GLU A 130 6.26 11.94 -10.78
C GLU A 130 7.31 12.67 -9.94
N ASN A 131 6.88 13.58 -9.05
CA ASN A 131 7.75 14.28 -8.09
C ASN A 131 8.23 13.41 -6.91
N GLY A 132 8.00 12.09 -6.96
CA GLY A 132 8.46 11.13 -5.96
C GLY A 132 7.60 11.03 -4.69
N LYS A 133 6.61 11.92 -4.49
CA LYS A 133 5.72 11.86 -3.32
C LYS A 133 4.86 10.59 -3.38
N GLU A 134 4.81 9.86 -2.27
CA GLU A 134 3.99 8.67 -2.13
C GLU A 134 2.51 9.04 -1.94
N VAL A 135 1.63 8.25 -2.54
CA VAL A 135 0.18 8.34 -2.37
C VAL A 135 -0.37 6.96 -2.06
N ILE A 136 -1.31 6.91 -1.14
CA ILE A 136 -1.98 5.67 -0.75
C ILE A 136 -3.47 5.84 -0.99
N VAL A 137 -4.02 4.94 -1.80
CA VAL A 137 -5.47 4.79 -2.00
C VAL A 137 -5.92 3.60 -1.17
N LYS A 138 -6.64 3.87 -0.09
CA LYS A 138 -7.12 2.82 0.82
C LYS A 138 -8.31 2.09 0.20
N TYR A 139 -8.34 0.79 0.38
CA TYR A 139 -9.49 -0.05 0.03
C TYR A 139 -10.27 -0.34 1.31
N TYR A 140 -11.53 0.09 1.32
CA TYR A 140 -12.49 -0.21 2.37
C TYR A 140 -13.53 -1.13 1.75
N LYS A 141 -13.68 -2.34 2.31
CA LYS A 141 -14.73 -3.29 1.98
C LYS A 141 -15.90 -3.08 2.94
#